data_AF-A0A966P6G8-F1
#
_entry.id   AF-A0A966P6G8-F1
#
_cell.length_a   1.000
_cell.length_b   1.000
_cell.length_c   1.000
_cell.angle_alpha   90.00
_cell.angle_beta   90.00
_cell.angle_gamma   90.00
#
_symmetry.space_group_name_H-M   'P 1'
#
loop_
_entity.id
_entity.type
_entity.pdbx_description
1 polymer ?
#
loop_
_entity_poly.entity_id
_entity_poly.type
_entity_poly.pdbx_seq_one_letter_code
_entity_poly.pdbx_strand_id
1 'polypeptide(L)'
;MRLLRLVIACAILALAPLNLASAVEREYLVIGVDVSGSMRGDALKSTISAAEKIIRDLNSERVLELYVFTREPIKLDDVKYLETQTGGGYTALYDSIWTLTLRAAELSAPLIILTDGQDSRSSLSENELTELLSGVLVNINFISYNPLPEDRAVLDEIARLTGGKSVGVTESVKLIEALTQVVAEVDIKQNSPSRTVPVLIATVVSVIALTGLQLITGWRRREGRIDKWTEILDQYEVKSTPDQAPQNANTPTFITKLFGDTSMIAPGIKGNVEREAIFFASVIALSGVLVWFRLPLILALTLSLLSAIISLRLLAERARRKLRRHFENELPSSLRLIASSLAAGLSFLQALDSFSADGNSQVAREFRRALSEIQMGSPVEKALGDVADRMQSEDLKWVVFAFSIQREVGGGLAKILQTSAETIDNRSSLRQEIRTLSTEGRISSYILMLLPPGIFLFLLATKREFISLFWVESIGQGLLVLVIMLMGLAWIWIRRLVNLAA
;
A
#
# COMPACT_ATOMS: atom_id res chain seq x y z
N MET A 1 7.96 -21.62 -7.25
CA MET A 1 6.97 -22.27 -6.35
C MET A 1 7.44 -22.48 -4.92
N ARG A 2 8.65 -23.02 -4.64
CA ARG A 2 9.15 -23.17 -3.25
C ARG A 2 9.23 -21.84 -2.47
N LEU A 3 9.58 -20.74 -3.13
CA LEU A 3 9.61 -19.40 -2.56
C LEU A 3 8.23 -18.85 -2.17
N LEU A 4 7.20 -19.05 -3.00
CA LEU A 4 5.83 -18.64 -2.69
C LEU A 4 5.29 -19.40 -1.47
N ARG A 5 5.59 -20.70 -1.36
CA ARG A 5 5.22 -21.50 -0.19
C ARG A 5 5.93 -21.06 1.10
N LEU A 6 7.16 -20.58 1.00
CA LEU A 6 7.94 -20.09 2.15
C LEU A 6 7.45 -18.71 2.63
N VAL A 7 7.06 -17.84 1.69
CA VAL A 7 6.40 -16.55 1.99
C VAL A 7 5.01 -16.77 2.57
N ILE A 8 4.22 -17.70 2.04
CA ILE A 8 2.92 -18.07 2.59
C ILE A 8 3.07 -18.72 3.97
N ALA A 9 4.07 -19.59 4.17
CA ALA A 9 4.33 -20.20 5.48
C ALA A 9 4.78 -19.17 6.52
N CYS A 10 5.64 -18.21 6.17
CA CYS A 10 6.01 -17.09 7.04
C CYS A 10 4.84 -16.15 7.31
N ALA A 11 3.99 -15.89 6.32
CA ALA A 11 2.77 -15.11 6.52
C ALA A 11 1.79 -15.84 7.46
N ILE A 12 1.60 -17.15 7.29
CA ILE A 12 0.76 -17.98 8.17
C ILE A 12 1.33 -18.08 9.60
N LEU A 13 2.66 -18.19 9.76
CA LEU A 13 3.33 -18.16 11.07
C LEU A 13 3.30 -16.77 11.72
N ALA A 14 3.31 -15.69 10.92
CA ALA A 14 3.15 -14.30 11.40
C ALA A 14 1.68 -13.94 11.69
N LEU A 15 0.72 -14.64 11.07
CA LEU A 15 -0.72 -14.57 11.33
C LEU A 15 -1.18 -15.55 12.42
N ALA A 16 -0.35 -16.51 12.82
CA ALA A 16 -0.64 -17.42 13.93
C ALA A 16 -0.96 -16.69 15.26
N PRO A 17 -0.29 -15.58 15.65
CA PRO A 17 -0.71 -14.80 16.81
C PRO A 17 -1.98 -13.97 16.59
N LEU A 18 -2.47 -13.80 15.34
CA LEU A 18 -3.72 -13.07 15.06
C LEU A 18 -4.99 -13.90 15.27
N ASN A 19 -4.90 -15.23 15.39
CA ASN A 19 -6.09 -16.10 15.43
C ASN A 19 -6.48 -16.59 16.84
N LEU A 20 -6.00 -15.90 17.90
CA LEU A 20 -6.35 -16.21 19.30
C LEU A 20 -7.09 -15.08 20.03
N ALA A 21 -7.46 -13.97 19.36
CA ALA A 21 -8.21 -12.89 20.01
C ALA A 21 -9.19 -12.22 19.05
N SER A 22 -10.22 -12.96 18.63
CA SER A 22 -11.53 -12.39 18.33
C SER A 22 -12.48 -12.51 19.53
N ALA A 23 -11.95 -12.74 20.73
CA ALA A 23 -12.69 -12.45 21.94
C ALA A 23 -12.77 -10.93 22.05
N VAL A 24 -13.99 -10.40 22.04
CA VAL A 24 -14.27 -9.07 22.57
C VAL A 24 -13.54 -8.99 23.91
N GLU A 25 -12.48 -8.17 24.03
CA GLU A 25 -11.84 -7.88 25.31
C GLU A 25 -12.90 -7.16 26.14
N ARG A 26 -13.67 -7.93 26.90
CA ARG A 26 -14.58 -7.38 27.90
C ARG A 26 -13.67 -6.83 28.99
N GLU A 27 -13.79 -5.55 29.29
CA GLU A 27 -13.07 -4.96 30.40
C GLU A 27 -13.62 -5.57 31.71
N TYR A 28 -12.76 -6.31 32.40
CA TYR A 28 -13.11 -6.92 33.68
C TYR A 28 -12.83 -5.94 34.82
N LEU A 29 -13.71 -5.88 35.81
CA LEU A 29 -13.48 -5.19 37.09
C LEU A 29 -13.69 -6.21 38.20
N VAL A 30 -12.71 -6.35 39.10
CA VAL A 30 -12.82 -7.27 40.25
C VAL A 30 -13.06 -6.47 41.52
N ILE A 31 -14.14 -6.78 42.23
CA ILE A 31 -14.47 -6.15 43.51
C ILE A 31 -14.53 -7.23 44.58
N GLY A 32 -13.71 -7.10 45.62
CA GLY A 32 -13.78 -7.89 46.84
C GLY A 32 -14.48 -7.13 47.96
N VAL A 33 -15.45 -7.77 48.62
CA VAL A 33 -16.19 -7.20 49.75
C VAL A 33 -15.98 -8.05 50.99
N ASP A 34 -15.48 -7.43 52.04
CA ASP A 34 -15.39 -8.02 53.37
C ASP A 34 -16.79 -8.10 54.00
N VAL A 35 -17.21 -9.32 54.34
CA VAL A 35 -18.51 -9.60 54.98
C VAL A 35 -18.35 -10.16 56.41
N SER A 36 -17.20 -9.89 57.02
CA SER A 36 -16.89 -10.29 58.39
C SER A 36 -17.83 -9.66 59.44
N GLY A 37 -17.81 -10.22 60.65
CA GLY A 37 -18.68 -9.80 61.74
C GLY A 37 -18.56 -8.31 62.12
N SER A 38 -17.39 -7.70 61.91
CA SER A 38 -17.09 -6.30 62.20
C SER A 38 -17.67 -5.32 61.17
N MET A 39 -17.94 -5.79 59.94
CA MET A 39 -18.58 -5.01 58.86
C MET A 39 -20.13 -5.01 58.92
N ARG A 40 -20.73 -5.65 59.93
CA ARG A 40 -22.21 -5.78 60.04
C ARG A 40 -22.91 -4.45 60.34
N GLY A 41 -24.17 -4.37 59.92
CA GLY A 41 -25.03 -3.21 60.18
C GLY A 41 -25.03 -2.22 59.03
N ASP A 42 -24.92 -0.93 59.32
CA ASP A 42 -25.04 0.15 58.33
C ASP A 42 -23.89 0.14 57.31
N ALA A 43 -22.72 -0.36 57.68
CA ALA A 43 -21.56 -0.49 56.81
C ALA A 43 -21.84 -1.44 55.63
N LEU A 44 -22.23 -2.68 55.92
CA LEU A 44 -22.57 -3.68 54.91
C LEU A 44 -23.74 -3.22 54.02
N LYS A 45 -24.82 -2.67 54.61
CA LYS A 45 -25.97 -2.16 53.83
C LYS A 45 -25.57 -1.05 52.86
N SER A 46 -24.66 -0.18 53.28
CA SER A 46 -24.16 0.92 52.46
C SER A 46 -23.23 0.42 51.36
N THR A 47 -22.38 -0.57 51.66
CA THR A 47 -21.53 -1.25 50.67
C THR A 47 -22.36 -1.96 49.60
N ILE A 48 -23.42 -2.67 49.99
CA ILE A 48 -24.34 -3.33 49.06
C ILE A 48 -25.02 -2.29 48.16
N SER A 49 -25.55 -1.21 48.74
CA SER A 49 -26.19 -0.14 47.98
C SER A 49 -25.23 0.55 47.00
N ALA A 50 -23.96 0.71 47.40
CA ALA A 50 -22.91 1.28 46.57
C ALA A 50 -22.52 0.35 45.41
N ALA A 51 -22.36 -0.95 45.68
CA ALA A 51 -22.10 -1.96 44.67
C ALA A 51 -23.25 -2.07 43.65
N GLU A 52 -24.52 -2.08 44.10
CA GLU A 52 -25.68 -2.05 43.21
C GLU A 52 -25.72 -0.79 42.34
N LYS A 53 -25.31 0.37 42.90
CA LYS A 53 -25.26 1.62 42.14
C LYS A 53 -24.18 1.56 41.06
N ILE A 54 -22.97 1.09 41.37
CA ILE A 54 -21.92 0.89 40.36
C ILE A 54 -22.37 -0.05 39.26
N ILE A 55 -23.05 -1.15 39.61
CA ILE A 55 -23.49 -2.14 38.62
C ILE A 55 -24.56 -1.56 37.70
N ARG A 56 -25.42 -0.67 38.21
CA ARG A 56 -26.38 0.08 37.41
C ARG A 56 -25.70 1.15 36.55
N ASP A 57 -24.67 1.80 37.07
CA ASP A 57 -23.97 2.92 36.41
C ASP A 57 -22.88 2.46 35.43
N LEU A 58 -22.37 1.23 35.57
CA LEU A 58 -21.43 0.61 34.64
C LEU A 58 -22.13 0.36 33.29
N ASN A 59 -21.57 0.95 32.23
CA ASN A 59 -21.98 0.68 30.85
C ASN A 59 -21.90 -0.83 30.53
N SER A 60 -22.77 -1.31 29.64
CA SER A 60 -22.94 -2.71 29.24
C SER A 60 -21.72 -3.42 28.63
N GLU A 61 -20.55 -2.78 28.63
CA GLU A 61 -19.30 -3.28 28.04
C GLU A 61 -18.33 -3.87 29.08
N ARG A 62 -18.56 -3.63 30.38
CA ARG A 62 -17.74 -4.18 31.47
C ARG A 62 -18.36 -5.43 32.09
N VAL A 63 -17.52 -6.40 32.43
CA VAL A 63 -17.91 -7.57 33.22
C VAL A 63 -17.40 -7.40 34.64
N LEU A 64 -18.33 -7.18 35.57
CA LEU A 64 -18.00 -7.14 36.99
C LEU A 64 -17.88 -8.57 37.55
N GLU A 65 -16.76 -8.88 38.20
CA GLU A 65 -16.66 -10.03 39.08
C GLU A 65 -16.68 -9.58 40.55
N LEU A 66 -17.78 -9.88 41.23
CA LEU A 66 -17.96 -9.58 42.64
C LEU A 66 -17.56 -10.79 43.49
N TYR A 67 -16.75 -10.55 44.50
CA TYR A 67 -16.30 -11.54 45.46
C TYR A 67 -16.65 -11.09 46.87
N VAL A 68 -17.08 -12.03 47.71
CA VAL A 68 -17.20 -11.83 49.16
C VAL A 68 -16.18 -12.66 49.89
N PHE A 69 -15.62 -12.13 50.97
CA PHE A 69 -14.65 -12.87 51.76
C PHE A 69 -14.85 -12.69 53.26
N THR A 70 -14.51 -13.77 53.96
CA THR A 70 -14.30 -13.84 55.42
C THR A 70 -13.07 -14.69 55.68
N ARG A 71 -12.91 -15.80 54.93
CA ARG A 71 -11.71 -16.63 54.90
C ARG A 71 -11.14 -16.81 53.49
N GLU A 72 -11.96 -17.33 52.59
CA GLU A 72 -11.62 -17.48 51.17
C GLU A 72 -12.60 -16.67 50.32
N PRO A 73 -12.15 -15.96 49.28
CA PRO A 73 -13.03 -15.23 48.39
C PRO A 73 -13.98 -16.15 47.61
N ILE A 74 -15.28 -15.91 47.73
CA ILE A 74 -16.34 -16.61 47.01
C ILE A 74 -16.92 -15.66 45.96
N LYS A 75 -16.96 -16.10 44.70
CA LYS A 75 -17.58 -15.33 43.61
C LYS A 75 -19.10 -15.32 43.77
N LEU A 76 -19.71 -14.15 43.60
CA LEU A 76 -21.16 -13.98 43.54
C LEU A 76 -21.61 -13.67 42.12
N ASP A 77 -22.69 -14.32 41.69
CA ASP A 77 -23.31 -14.09 40.38
C ASP A 77 -24.29 -12.90 40.39
N ASP A 78 -24.86 -12.57 41.56
CA ASP A 78 -25.77 -11.44 41.75
C ASP A 78 -25.55 -10.81 43.14
N VAL A 79 -25.62 -9.49 43.18
CA VAL A 79 -25.45 -8.61 44.35
C VAL A 79 -26.51 -8.87 45.40
N LYS A 80 -27.69 -9.34 44.98
CA LYS A 80 -28.80 -9.73 45.88
C LYS A 80 -28.41 -10.81 46.88
N TYR A 81 -27.39 -11.63 46.57
CA TYR A 81 -26.91 -12.66 47.48
C TYR A 81 -25.95 -12.13 48.56
N LEU A 82 -25.48 -10.87 48.49
CA LEU A 82 -24.59 -10.28 49.50
C LEU A 82 -25.19 -10.28 50.91
N GLU A 83 -26.48 -9.99 51.05
CA GLU A 83 -27.16 -9.98 52.36
C GLU A 83 -27.21 -11.37 53.01
N THR A 84 -27.19 -12.42 52.18
CA THR A 84 -27.33 -13.83 52.62
C THR A 84 -26.00 -14.46 53.07
N GLN A 85 -24.85 -13.85 52.75
CA GLN A 85 -23.51 -14.41 53.04
C GLN A 85 -22.91 -13.89 54.37
N THR A 86 -23.74 -13.42 55.28
CA THR A 86 -23.32 -12.79 56.54
C THR A 86 -23.00 -13.80 57.64
N GLY A 87 -21.84 -14.46 57.58
CA GLY A 87 -21.54 -15.52 58.55
C GLY A 87 -20.06 -15.88 58.70
N GLY A 88 -19.30 -15.08 59.46
CA GLY A 88 -17.96 -15.44 59.90
C GLY A 88 -17.52 -14.61 61.10
N GLY A 89 -16.95 -15.25 62.13
CA GLY A 89 -16.47 -14.59 63.35
C GLY A 89 -15.03 -14.08 63.30
N TYR A 90 -14.33 -14.26 62.17
CA TYR A 90 -12.94 -13.86 61.96
C TYR A 90 -12.72 -13.50 60.48
N THR A 91 -11.71 -12.67 60.22
CA THR A 91 -11.30 -12.22 58.87
C THR A 91 -9.90 -12.73 58.55
N ALA A 92 -9.73 -13.36 57.38
CA ALA A 92 -8.43 -13.69 56.78
C ALA A 92 -8.19 -12.75 55.58
N LEU A 93 -7.90 -11.49 55.90
CA LEU A 93 -7.83 -10.38 54.97
C LEU A 93 -6.63 -10.54 54.02
N TYR A 94 -5.45 -10.88 54.54
CA TYR A 94 -4.24 -10.98 53.73
C TYR A 94 -4.30 -12.14 52.72
N ASP A 95 -4.83 -13.28 53.12
CA ASP A 95 -5.05 -14.43 52.23
C ASP A 95 -6.07 -14.09 51.12
N SER A 96 -7.09 -13.31 51.47
CA SER A 96 -8.11 -12.83 50.54
C SER A 96 -7.56 -11.81 49.55
N ILE A 97 -6.72 -10.86 50.00
CA ILE A 97 -6.03 -9.88 49.14
C ILE A 97 -5.18 -10.62 48.11
N TRP A 98 -4.36 -11.59 48.54
CA TRP A 98 -3.51 -12.36 47.63
C TRP A 98 -4.33 -13.13 46.59
N THR A 99 -5.36 -13.84 47.03
CA THR A 99 -6.23 -14.64 46.14
C THR A 99 -6.95 -13.76 45.11
N LEU A 100 -7.49 -12.63 45.54
CA LEU A 100 -8.13 -11.66 44.65
C LEU A 100 -7.14 -11.00 43.70
N THR A 101 -5.90 -10.77 44.15
CA THR A 101 -4.83 -10.22 43.31
C THR A 101 -4.44 -11.18 42.20
N LEU A 102 -4.30 -12.48 42.50
CA LEU A 102 -4.07 -13.49 41.47
C LEU A 102 -5.20 -13.54 40.46
N ARG A 103 -6.46 -13.43 40.93
CA ARG A 103 -7.62 -13.40 40.04
C ARG A 103 -7.65 -12.15 39.16
N ALA A 104 -7.37 -10.99 39.73
CA ALA A 104 -7.28 -9.73 39.02
C ALA A 104 -6.13 -9.75 38.00
N ALA A 105 -4.98 -10.36 38.34
CA ALA A 105 -3.86 -10.55 37.42
C ALA A 105 -4.23 -11.48 36.24
N GLU A 106 -4.94 -12.58 36.50
CA GLU A 106 -5.44 -13.50 35.47
C GLU A 106 -6.35 -12.79 34.46
N LEU A 107 -7.21 -11.90 34.96
CA LEU A 107 -8.15 -11.13 34.15
C LEU A 107 -7.58 -9.82 33.61
N SER A 108 -6.34 -9.48 33.96
CA SER A 108 -5.75 -8.15 33.70
C SER A 108 -6.65 -7.00 34.15
N ALA A 109 -7.38 -7.22 35.24
CA ALA A 109 -8.42 -6.34 35.75
C ALA A 109 -7.90 -5.49 36.93
N PRO A 110 -8.39 -4.25 37.11
CA PRO A 110 -8.20 -3.52 38.34
C PRO A 110 -8.94 -4.21 39.50
N LEU A 111 -8.33 -4.17 40.68
CA LEU A 111 -8.86 -4.74 41.91
C LEU A 111 -9.28 -3.63 42.89
N ILE A 112 -10.50 -3.73 43.39
CA ILE A 112 -11.04 -2.88 44.45
C ILE A 112 -11.44 -3.77 45.62
N ILE A 113 -10.96 -3.46 46.83
CA ILE A 113 -11.27 -4.21 48.05
C ILE A 113 -11.94 -3.29 49.06
N LEU A 114 -13.10 -3.71 49.56
CA LEU A 114 -13.86 -3.02 50.61
C LEU A 114 -13.72 -3.80 51.91
N THR A 115 -13.18 -3.18 52.95
CA THR A 115 -12.89 -3.82 54.26
C THR A 115 -12.90 -2.79 55.38
N ASP A 116 -12.89 -3.20 56.64
CA ASP A 116 -12.55 -2.34 57.78
C ASP A 116 -11.04 -2.39 58.10
N GLY A 117 -10.29 -3.27 57.42
CA GLY A 117 -8.85 -3.43 57.53
C GLY A 117 -8.40 -4.41 58.62
N GLN A 118 -9.31 -4.96 59.41
CA GLN A 118 -8.94 -5.89 60.48
C GLN A 118 -8.63 -7.27 59.93
N ASP A 119 -7.41 -7.74 60.19
CA ASP A 119 -7.06 -9.15 60.05
C ASP A 119 -7.11 -9.86 61.41
N SER A 120 -7.69 -11.05 61.46
CA SER A 120 -7.81 -11.82 62.71
C SER A 120 -7.19 -13.21 62.63
N ARG A 121 -7.11 -13.81 61.42
CA ARG A 121 -6.72 -15.22 61.23
C ARG A 121 -6.08 -15.50 59.86
N SER A 122 -5.40 -14.53 59.23
CA SER A 122 -4.66 -14.87 58.02
C SER A 122 -3.48 -15.80 58.29
N SER A 123 -3.22 -16.68 57.31
CA SER A 123 -2.05 -17.56 57.33
C SER A 123 -0.81 -16.82 56.85
N LEU A 124 -0.98 -15.86 55.94
CA LEU A 124 0.05 -14.92 55.52
C LEU A 124 0.26 -13.81 56.56
N SER A 125 1.53 -13.48 56.82
CA SER A 125 1.89 -12.25 57.51
C SER A 125 1.92 -11.04 56.57
N GLU A 126 1.87 -9.83 57.13
CA GLU A 126 1.99 -8.58 56.37
C GLU A 126 3.26 -8.53 55.52
N ASN A 127 4.41 -8.91 56.10
CA ASN A 127 5.69 -8.94 55.40
C ASN A 127 5.69 -9.93 54.22
N GLU A 128 5.15 -11.13 54.40
CA GLU A 128 5.04 -12.12 53.32
C GLU A 128 4.11 -11.63 52.21
N LEU A 129 2.99 -10.99 52.56
CA LEU A 129 2.07 -10.41 51.58
C LEU A 129 2.76 -9.31 50.76
N THR A 130 3.47 -8.38 51.40
CA THR A 130 4.17 -7.31 50.67
C THR A 130 5.27 -7.84 49.74
N GLU A 131 6.00 -8.89 50.14
CA GLU A 131 6.97 -9.57 49.30
C GLU A 131 6.31 -10.20 48.07
N LEU A 132 5.21 -10.93 48.26
CA LEU A 132 4.44 -11.54 47.17
C LEU A 132 3.87 -10.49 46.20
N LEU A 133 3.40 -9.36 46.72
CA LEU A 133 2.82 -8.28 45.93
C LEU A 133 3.87 -7.46 45.17
N SER A 134 5.13 -7.43 45.61
CA SER A 134 6.21 -6.67 44.97
C SER A 134 6.48 -7.08 43.51
N GLY A 135 6.11 -8.31 43.12
CA GLY A 135 6.25 -8.83 41.77
C GLY A 135 5.00 -8.75 40.90
N VAL A 136 3.86 -8.29 41.44
CA VAL A 136 2.58 -8.34 40.74
C VAL A 136 2.19 -6.96 40.18
N LEU A 137 1.89 -6.90 38.88
CA LEU A 137 1.49 -5.70 38.15
C LEU A 137 -0.03 -5.47 38.20
N VAL A 138 -0.62 -5.48 39.40
CA VAL A 138 -2.05 -5.20 39.61
C VAL A 138 -2.19 -4.04 40.60
N ASN A 139 -2.90 -2.98 40.20
CA ASN A 139 -3.19 -1.86 41.10
C ASN A 139 -4.29 -2.27 42.08
N ILE A 140 -3.95 -2.38 43.37
CA ILE A 140 -4.91 -2.72 44.42
C ILE A 140 -5.43 -1.44 45.05
N ASN A 141 -6.74 -1.23 44.97
CA ASN A 141 -7.40 -0.08 45.56
C ASN A 141 -8.24 -0.50 46.75
N PHE A 142 -8.10 0.21 47.89
CA PHE A 142 -8.84 -0.08 49.10
C PHE A 142 -9.84 1.01 49.42
N ILE A 143 -11.00 0.60 49.90
CA ILE A 143 -12.01 1.48 50.48
C ILE A 143 -12.28 0.95 51.88
N SER A 144 -11.78 1.67 52.88
CA SER A 144 -11.86 1.23 54.27
C SER A 144 -12.99 1.92 55.03
N TYR A 145 -13.84 1.15 55.72
CA TYR A 145 -14.92 1.70 56.55
C TYR A 145 -14.52 1.74 58.02
N ASN A 146 -14.44 2.95 58.59
CA ASN A 146 -14.04 3.22 59.96
C ASN A 146 -12.82 2.39 60.44
N PRO A 147 -11.70 2.37 59.68
CA PRO A 147 -10.55 1.55 60.05
C PRO A 147 -9.88 2.08 61.31
N LEU A 148 -9.28 1.18 62.09
CA LEU A 148 -8.36 1.61 63.14
C LEU A 148 -7.13 2.28 62.49
N PRO A 149 -6.46 3.22 63.17
CA PRO A 149 -5.30 3.90 62.61
C PRO A 149 -4.17 2.96 62.18
N GLU A 150 -4.00 1.84 62.90
CA GLU A 150 -3.00 0.81 62.61
C GLU A 150 -3.35 0.04 61.33
N ASP A 151 -4.58 -0.47 61.23
CA ASP A 151 -5.07 -1.20 60.05
C ASP A 151 -5.04 -0.34 58.77
N ARG A 152 -5.37 0.95 58.91
CA ARG A 152 -5.31 1.89 57.79
C ARG A 152 -3.89 2.06 57.25
N ALA A 153 -2.90 2.12 58.13
CA ALA A 153 -1.50 2.29 57.73
C ALA A 153 -1.03 1.12 56.84
N VAL A 154 -1.44 -0.11 57.19
CA VAL A 154 -1.14 -1.32 56.42
C VAL A 154 -1.79 -1.26 55.03
N LEU A 155 -3.08 -0.91 54.95
CA LEU A 155 -3.78 -0.78 53.66
C LEU A 155 -3.17 0.32 52.78
N ASP A 156 -2.76 1.45 53.37
CA ASP A 156 -2.10 2.56 52.68
C ASP A 156 -0.71 2.15 52.16
N GLU A 157 -0.01 1.24 52.84
CA GLU A 157 1.26 0.68 52.39
C GLU A 157 1.07 -0.29 51.22
N ILE A 158 0.14 -1.23 51.33
CA ILE A 158 -0.17 -2.19 50.26
C ILE A 158 -0.63 -1.47 48.98
N ALA A 159 -1.52 -0.48 49.11
CA ALA A 159 -1.96 0.35 47.98
C ALA A 159 -0.78 1.04 47.29
N ARG A 160 0.15 1.60 48.07
CA ARG A 160 1.31 2.32 47.55
C ARG A 160 2.29 1.41 46.83
N LEU A 161 2.56 0.22 47.38
CA LEU A 161 3.43 -0.79 46.77
C LEU A 161 2.92 -1.23 45.40
N THR A 162 1.60 -1.39 45.28
CA THR A 162 0.95 -1.86 44.06
C THR A 162 0.57 -0.73 43.09
N GLY A 163 0.85 0.54 43.42
CA GLY A 163 0.50 1.71 42.60
C GLY A 163 -1.00 2.07 42.60
N GLY A 164 -1.78 1.45 43.49
CA GLY A 164 -3.18 1.75 43.77
C GLY A 164 -3.37 2.82 44.85
N LYS A 165 -4.58 2.92 45.39
CA LYS A 165 -4.97 3.97 46.34
C LYS A 165 -5.87 3.41 47.44
N SER A 166 -5.70 3.91 48.66
CA SER A 166 -6.55 3.57 49.81
C SER A 166 -7.31 4.81 50.27
N VAL A 167 -8.63 4.66 50.48
CA VAL A 167 -9.54 5.73 50.91
C VAL A 167 -10.30 5.27 52.14
N GLY A 168 -10.05 5.91 53.28
CA GLY A 168 -10.77 5.64 54.53
C GLY A 168 -12.00 6.53 54.72
N VAL A 169 -13.11 5.93 55.10
CA VAL A 169 -14.42 6.57 55.23
C VAL A 169 -15.01 6.29 56.62
N THR A 170 -15.40 7.34 57.35
CA THR A 170 -15.99 7.21 58.71
C THR A 170 -17.52 7.24 58.70
N GLU A 171 -18.14 7.78 57.64
CA GLU A 171 -19.59 7.90 57.50
C GLU A 171 -20.09 7.02 56.35
N SER A 172 -21.13 6.23 56.60
CA SER A 172 -21.74 5.32 55.62
C SER A 172 -22.17 6.01 54.30
N VAL A 173 -22.62 7.27 54.40
CA VAL A 173 -23.06 8.07 53.24
C VAL A 173 -21.91 8.42 52.29
N LYS A 174 -20.68 8.57 52.81
CA LYS A 174 -19.48 8.92 52.03
C LYS A 174 -18.83 7.72 51.33
N LEU A 175 -19.27 6.50 51.65
CA LEU A 175 -18.71 5.26 51.08
C LEU A 175 -19.03 5.13 49.59
N ILE A 176 -20.24 5.57 49.20
CA ILE A 176 -20.66 5.60 47.78
C ILE A 176 -19.78 6.57 46.98
N GLU A 177 -19.52 7.76 47.52
CA GLU A 177 -18.70 8.80 46.86
C GLU A 177 -17.25 8.34 46.69
N ALA A 178 -16.65 7.77 47.73
CA ALA A 178 -15.30 7.21 47.69
C ALA A 178 -15.19 6.09 46.64
N LEU A 179 -16.19 5.22 46.58
CA LEU A 179 -16.23 4.11 45.63
C LEU A 179 -16.40 4.59 44.18
N THR A 180 -17.28 5.57 43.92
CA THR A 180 -17.39 6.19 42.60
C THR A 180 -16.10 6.88 42.18
N GLN A 181 -15.41 7.56 43.10
CA GLN A 181 -14.13 8.23 42.82
C GLN A 181 -13.02 7.24 42.44
N VAL A 182 -12.87 6.15 43.19
CA VAL A 182 -11.85 5.12 42.92
C VAL A 182 -12.12 4.44 41.58
N VAL A 183 -13.36 4.08 41.27
CA VAL A 183 -13.74 3.48 39.98
C VAL A 183 -13.43 4.41 38.81
N ALA A 184 -13.76 5.70 38.92
CA ALA A 184 -13.48 6.69 37.87
C ALA A 184 -11.98 6.94 37.64
N GLU A 185 -11.17 6.88 38.70
CA GLU A 185 -9.71 7.11 38.61
C GLU A 185 -8.96 5.88 38.07
N VAL A 186 -9.44 4.68 38.39
CA VAL A 186 -9.01 3.41 37.77
C VAL A 186 -9.18 3.45 36.24
N ASP A 187 -10.29 4.06 35.78
CA ASP A 187 -10.61 4.26 34.37
C ASP A 187 -9.53 5.06 33.61
N ILE A 188 -8.95 6.07 34.25
CA ILE A 188 -7.97 6.97 33.64
C ILE A 188 -6.58 6.32 33.51
N LYS A 189 -6.17 5.48 34.47
CA LYS A 189 -4.83 4.87 34.49
C LYS A 189 -4.66 3.67 33.55
N GLN A 190 -5.70 2.85 33.33
CA GLN A 190 -5.60 1.73 32.39
C GLN A 190 -5.68 2.17 30.91
N ASN A 191 -6.16 3.38 30.62
CA ASN A 191 -6.24 3.92 29.26
C ASN A 191 -4.89 4.41 28.68
N SER A 192 -3.75 3.97 29.24
CA SER A 192 -2.42 4.23 28.67
C SER A 192 -2.13 3.25 27.52
N PRO A 193 -1.59 3.73 26.38
CA PRO A 193 -1.63 3.01 25.10
C PRO A 193 -0.89 1.66 25.19
N SER A 194 -1.60 0.62 24.73
CA SER A 194 -1.16 -0.77 24.76
C SER A 194 0.24 -0.97 24.16
N ARG A 195 1.09 -1.69 24.91
CA ARG A 195 2.45 -2.13 24.53
C ARG A 195 2.50 -3.02 23.26
N THR A 196 1.37 -3.27 22.60
CA THR A 196 1.26 -4.01 21.34
C THR A 196 1.71 -3.19 20.12
N VAL A 197 1.62 -1.85 20.21
CA VAL A 197 1.92 -0.93 19.10
C VAL A 197 3.41 -0.91 18.71
N PRO A 198 4.39 -0.85 19.64
CA PRO A 198 5.81 -0.88 19.28
C PRO A 198 6.25 -2.21 18.66
N VAL A 199 5.66 -3.32 19.11
CA VAL A 199 5.98 -4.68 18.62
C VAL A 199 5.47 -4.90 17.19
N LEU A 200 4.28 -4.38 16.87
CA LEU A 200 3.72 -4.39 15.51
C LEU A 200 4.55 -3.56 14.53
N ILE A 201 5.03 -2.39 14.96
CA ILE A 201 5.89 -1.53 14.14
C ILE A 201 7.27 -2.22 13.93
N ALA A 202 7.86 -2.79 14.98
CA ALA A 202 9.16 -3.47 14.90
C ALA A 202 9.13 -4.73 14.02
N THR A 203 8.03 -5.48 14.04
CA THR A 203 7.85 -6.69 13.22
C THR A 203 7.63 -6.35 11.74
N VAL A 204 6.80 -5.34 11.44
CA VAL A 204 6.59 -4.86 10.06
C VAL A 204 7.88 -4.29 9.47
N VAL A 205 8.62 -3.49 10.23
CA VAL A 205 9.92 -2.94 9.80
C VAL A 205 10.94 -4.05 9.55
N SER A 206 10.98 -5.09 10.39
CA SER A 206 11.91 -6.23 10.21
C SER A 206 11.57 -7.07 8.97
N VAL A 207 10.28 -7.27 8.67
CA VAL A 207 9.84 -8.00 7.46
C VAL A 207 10.17 -7.21 6.19
N ILE A 208 9.99 -5.89 6.20
CA ILE A 208 10.34 -5.00 5.09
C ILE A 208 11.87 -4.96 4.88
N ALA A 209 12.64 -4.89 5.96
CA ALA A 209 14.10 -4.93 5.89
C ALA A 209 14.63 -6.26 5.34
N LEU A 210 14.07 -7.39 5.78
CA LEU A 210 14.46 -8.74 5.31
C LEU A 210 14.06 -8.98 3.85
N THR A 211 12.89 -8.51 3.41
CA THR A 211 12.46 -8.61 2.00
C THR A 211 13.27 -7.70 1.09
N GLY A 212 13.60 -6.48 1.53
CA GLY A 212 14.52 -5.58 0.83
C GLY A 212 15.93 -6.17 0.69
N LEU A 213 16.47 -6.75 1.77
CA LEU A 213 17.78 -7.40 1.77
C LEU A 213 17.81 -8.65 0.86
N GLN A 214 16.72 -9.41 0.78
CA GLN A 214 16.60 -10.56 -0.13
C GLN A 214 16.48 -10.16 -1.61
N LEU A 215 15.90 -8.99 -1.92
CA LEU A 215 15.88 -8.47 -3.28
C LEU A 215 17.27 -7.99 -3.71
N ILE A 216 18.01 -7.33 -2.81
CA ILE A 216 19.39 -6.87 -3.06
C ILE A 216 20.35 -8.05 -3.22
N THR A 217 20.26 -9.06 -2.35
CA THR A 217 21.10 -10.28 -2.45
C THR A 217 20.65 -11.19 -3.60
N GLY A 218 19.37 -11.17 -3.96
CA GLY A 218 18.81 -11.85 -5.13
C GLY A 218 19.25 -11.24 -6.46
N TRP A 219 19.44 -9.92 -6.50
CA TRP A 219 20.04 -9.20 -7.63
C TRP A 219 21.50 -9.65 -7.83
N ARG A 220 22.28 -9.74 -6.74
CA ARG A 220 23.68 -10.20 -6.76
C ARG A 220 23.87 -11.67 -7.18
N ARG A 221 22.84 -12.52 -7.08
CA ARG A 221 22.85 -13.93 -7.56
C ARG A 221 22.40 -14.11 -9.01
N ARG A 222 21.84 -13.09 -9.67
CA ARG A 222 21.37 -13.18 -11.07
C ARG A 222 22.45 -12.86 -12.10
N GLU A 223 23.52 -12.20 -11.68
CA GLU A 223 24.68 -11.89 -12.53
C GLU A 223 25.33 -13.16 -13.09
N GLY A 224 25.49 -14.21 -12.27
CA GLY A 224 26.05 -15.50 -12.73
C GLY A 224 25.12 -16.37 -13.59
N ARG A 225 23.91 -15.91 -13.94
CA ARG A 225 22.98 -16.64 -14.83
C ARG A 225 23.01 -16.13 -16.26
N ILE A 226 23.53 -14.92 -16.48
CA ILE A 226 23.59 -14.27 -17.81
C ILE A 226 24.53 -15.05 -18.73
N ASP A 227 25.65 -15.56 -18.20
CA ASP A 227 26.62 -16.37 -18.96
C ASP A 227 26.07 -17.73 -19.43
N LYS A 228 25.03 -18.26 -18.76
CA LYS A 228 24.39 -19.53 -19.14
C LYS A 228 23.30 -19.36 -20.20
N TRP A 229 22.75 -18.14 -20.34
CA TRP A 229 21.73 -17.85 -21.37
C TRP A 229 22.35 -17.51 -22.71
N THR A 230 23.56 -16.96 -22.75
CA THR A 230 24.32 -16.72 -23.98
C THR A 230 24.69 -18.05 -24.68
N GLU A 231 25.05 -19.09 -23.92
CA GLU A 231 25.36 -20.42 -24.47
C GLU A 231 24.12 -21.16 -25.00
N ILE A 232 22.94 -20.90 -24.43
CA ILE A 232 21.67 -21.46 -24.92
C ILE A 232 21.18 -20.69 -26.15
N LEU A 233 21.38 -19.37 -26.21
CA LEU A 233 20.92 -18.53 -27.33
C LEU A 233 21.73 -18.73 -28.61
N ASP A 234 23.02 -19.06 -28.49
CA ASP A 234 23.87 -19.48 -29.62
C ASP A 234 23.40 -20.80 -30.24
N GLN A 235 22.67 -21.62 -29.47
CA GLN A 235 22.15 -22.92 -29.91
C GLN A 235 20.81 -22.83 -30.66
N TYR A 236 20.13 -21.68 -30.63
CA TYR A 236 18.81 -21.46 -31.27
C TYR A 236 18.86 -20.56 -32.51
N GLU A 237 20.03 -20.09 -32.89
CA GLU A 237 20.23 -19.39 -34.16
C GLU A 237 20.28 -20.41 -35.32
N VAL A 238 19.12 -20.93 -35.74
CA VAL A 238 18.80 -21.41 -37.11
C VAL A 238 17.36 -21.99 -37.16
N LYS A 239 16.57 -21.51 -38.14
CA LYS A 239 15.23 -21.95 -38.61
C LYS A 239 14.00 -21.57 -37.75
N SER A 240 13.25 -20.55 -38.17
CA SER A 240 11.96 -20.73 -38.86
C SER A 240 11.25 -19.40 -39.24
N THR A 241 10.65 -19.48 -40.43
CA THR A 241 9.81 -18.59 -41.25
C THR A 241 8.69 -17.83 -40.49
N PRO A 242 8.23 -16.66 -40.98
CA PRO A 242 7.07 -15.98 -40.39
C PRO A 242 5.77 -16.65 -40.85
N ASP A 243 5.04 -17.26 -39.92
CA ASP A 243 3.67 -17.73 -40.15
C ASP A 243 2.70 -17.21 -39.06
N GLN A 244 1.67 -16.50 -39.55
CA GLN A 244 0.35 -16.22 -38.99
C GLN A 244 0.20 -15.73 -37.53
N ALA A 245 -0.19 -14.46 -37.40
CA ALA A 245 -0.84 -13.95 -36.20
C ALA A 245 -2.20 -14.64 -36.00
N PRO A 246 -2.57 -15.05 -34.76
CA PRO A 246 -3.79 -15.79 -34.51
C PRO A 246 -5.02 -14.94 -34.80
N GLN A 247 -5.80 -15.39 -35.79
CA GLN A 247 -7.20 -15.03 -35.93
C GLN A 247 -7.99 -15.67 -34.79
N ASN A 248 -8.97 -14.92 -34.29
CA ASN A 248 -10.11 -15.39 -33.51
C ASN A 248 -9.90 -15.55 -31.99
N ALA A 249 -10.25 -14.48 -31.26
CA ALA A 249 -10.71 -14.56 -29.88
C ALA A 249 -12.01 -13.77 -29.75
N ASN A 250 -13.08 -14.30 -30.35
CA ASN A 250 -14.45 -13.88 -30.07
C ASN A 250 -14.79 -14.22 -28.61
N THR A 251 -14.50 -13.30 -27.69
CA THR A 251 -15.19 -13.24 -26.39
C THR A 251 -16.24 -12.14 -26.47
N PRO A 252 -17.54 -12.44 -26.29
CA PRO A 252 -18.58 -11.43 -26.39
C PRO A 252 -18.45 -10.49 -25.19
N THR A 253 -17.89 -9.31 -25.42
CA THR A 253 -17.88 -8.24 -24.42
C THR A 253 -19.29 -7.68 -24.31
N PHE A 254 -19.72 -7.26 -23.11
CA PHE A 254 -21.02 -6.64 -22.78
C PHE A 254 -21.54 -5.61 -23.81
N ILE A 255 -20.64 -4.99 -24.57
CA ILE A 255 -20.90 -4.01 -25.62
C ILE A 255 -21.59 -4.62 -26.87
N THR A 256 -21.29 -5.86 -27.27
CA THR A 256 -21.94 -6.48 -28.45
C THR A 256 -23.41 -6.81 -28.21
N LYS A 257 -23.83 -6.95 -26.94
CA LYS A 257 -25.24 -7.06 -26.54
C LYS A 257 -25.98 -5.72 -26.57
N LEU A 258 -25.29 -4.59 -26.52
CA LEU A 258 -25.89 -3.26 -26.38
C LEU A 258 -26.11 -2.54 -27.72
N PHE A 259 -25.38 -2.91 -28.78
CA PHE A 259 -25.40 -2.17 -30.05
C PHE A 259 -25.67 -2.98 -31.33
N GLY A 260 -25.99 -4.27 -31.22
CA GLY A 260 -26.31 -5.09 -32.39
C GLY A 260 -25.11 -5.36 -33.31
N ASP A 261 -25.24 -6.36 -34.16
CA ASP A 261 -24.15 -6.91 -34.97
C ASP A 261 -23.76 -5.95 -36.12
N THR A 262 -22.65 -5.24 -35.97
CA THR A 262 -22.11 -4.27 -36.95
C THR A 262 -21.22 -4.95 -38.01
N SER A 263 -21.64 -6.12 -38.45
CA SER A 263 -20.92 -6.96 -39.41
C SER A 263 -21.03 -6.48 -40.87
N MET A 264 -21.79 -5.41 -41.17
CA MET A 264 -21.96 -4.88 -42.54
C MET A 264 -21.08 -3.67 -42.93
N ILE A 265 -19.99 -3.38 -42.20
CA ILE A 265 -19.07 -2.31 -42.61
C ILE A 265 -17.64 -2.85 -42.75
N ALA A 266 -17.11 -2.69 -43.96
CA ALA A 266 -15.85 -3.27 -44.46
C ALA A 266 -14.62 -3.01 -43.55
N PRO A 267 -13.63 -3.92 -43.52
CA PRO A 267 -12.62 -4.00 -42.45
C PRO A 267 -11.56 -2.89 -42.44
N GLY A 268 -11.58 -1.95 -43.39
CA GLY A 268 -10.55 -0.91 -43.54
C GLY A 268 -10.87 0.44 -42.88
N ILE A 269 -12.13 0.69 -42.48
CA ILE A 269 -12.58 2.01 -41.98
C ILE A 269 -12.90 2.00 -40.47
N LYS A 270 -12.94 0.82 -39.82
CA LYS A 270 -13.33 0.69 -38.40
C LYS A 270 -12.42 1.46 -37.42
N GLY A 271 -11.14 1.64 -37.74
CA GLY A 271 -10.20 2.30 -36.84
C GLY A 271 -10.32 3.83 -36.74
N ASN A 272 -10.89 4.51 -37.75
CA ASN A 272 -10.97 5.98 -37.78
C ASN A 272 -12.30 6.50 -37.22
N VAL A 273 -13.42 5.83 -37.48
CA VAL A 273 -14.76 6.35 -37.13
C VAL A 273 -15.02 6.31 -35.62
N GLU A 274 -14.59 5.25 -34.93
CA GLU A 274 -14.72 5.14 -33.46
C GLU A 274 -13.89 6.22 -32.74
N ARG A 275 -12.77 6.64 -33.33
CA ARG A 275 -11.85 7.62 -32.73
C ARG A 275 -12.29 9.06 -32.95
N GLU A 276 -12.87 9.36 -34.11
CA GLU A 276 -13.50 10.65 -34.36
C GLU A 276 -14.75 10.85 -33.50
N ALA A 277 -15.54 9.79 -33.25
CA ALA A 277 -16.70 9.83 -32.37
C ALA A 277 -16.33 10.17 -30.91
N ILE A 278 -15.26 9.57 -30.36
CA ILE A 278 -14.77 9.88 -29.00
C ILE A 278 -14.25 11.33 -28.92
N PHE A 279 -13.64 11.83 -30.00
CA PHE A 279 -13.19 13.22 -30.10
C PHE A 279 -14.37 14.21 -30.04
N PHE A 280 -15.39 14.02 -30.89
CA PHE A 280 -16.60 14.85 -30.86
C PHE A 280 -17.32 14.77 -29.51
N ALA A 281 -17.42 13.58 -28.91
CA ALA A 281 -18.01 13.40 -27.58
C ALA A 281 -17.23 14.14 -26.48
N SER A 282 -15.90 14.15 -26.53
CA SER A 282 -15.06 14.86 -25.54
C SER A 282 -15.17 16.39 -25.64
N VAL A 283 -15.33 16.93 -26.85
CA VAL A 283 -15.51 18.37 -27.09
C VAL A 283 -16.91 18.81 -26.65
N ILE A 284 -17.94 17.99 -26.89
CA ILE A 284 -19.32 18.22 -26.42
C ILE A 284 -19.41 18.12 -24.89
N ALA A 285 -18.70 17.18 -24.28
CA ALA A 285 -18.65 17.05 -22.82
C ALA A 285 -17.94 18.25 -22.16
N LEU A 286 -16.82 18.71 -22.74
CA LEU A 286 -16.09 19.87 -22.23
C LEU A 286 -16.89 21.18 -22.39
N SER A 287 -17.61 21.35 -23.51
CA SER A 287 -18.50 22.51 -23.69
C SER A 287 -19.68 22.49 -22.72
N GLY A 288 -20.26 21.32 -22.44
CA GLY A 288 -21.29 21.15 -21.43
C GLY A 288 -20.84 21.51 -20.01
N VAL A 289 -19.62 21.11 -19.63
CA VAL A 289 -19.02 21.44 -18.32
C VAL A 289 -18.72 22.94 -18.19
N LEU A 290 -18.28 23.60 -19.26
CA LEU A 290 -18.01 25.04 -19.25
C LEU A 290 -19.30 25.89 -19.16
N VAL A 291 -20.40 25.43 -19.76
CA VAL A 291 -21.73 26.06 -19.64
C VAL A 291 -22.31 25.89 -18.23
N TRP A 292 -22.06 24.75 -17.56
CA TRP A 292 -22.46 24.51 -16.17
C TRP A 292 -21.87 25.53 -15.18
N PHE A 293 -20.65 26.01 -15.43
CA PHE A 293 -19.94 26.97 -14.56
C PHE A 293 -20.28 28.46 -14.78
N ARG A 294 -21.34 28.79 -15.55
CA ARG A 294 -21.83 30.17 -15.77
C ARG A 294 -20.78 31.13 -16.35
N LEU A 295 -19.82 30.64 -17.13
CA LEU A 295 -18.86 31.49 -17.85
C LEU A 295 -19.56 32.28 -18.98
N PRO A 296 -19.09 33.50 -19.32
CA PRO A 296 -19.65 34.26 -20.43
C PRO A 296 -19.53 33.48 -21.75
N LEU A 297 -20.63 33.43 -22.52
CA LEU A 297 -20.79 32.58 -23.72
C LEU A 297 -19.65 32.73 -24.73
N ILE A 298 -19.13 33.96 -24.88
CA ILE A 298 -18.00 34.28 -25.77
C ILE A 298 -16.72 33.55 -25.33
N LEU A 299 -16.44 33.52 -24.02
CA LEU A 299 -15.26 32.82 -23.48
C LEU A 299 -15.39 31.30 -23.68
N ALA A 300 -16.58 30.73 -23.47
CA ALA A 300 -16.83 29.30 -23.68
C ALA A 300 -16.64 28.88 -25.16
N LEU A 301 -17.13 29.69 -26.10
CA LEU A 301 -16.95 29.45 -27.54
C LEU A 301 -15.49 29.55 -27.97
N THR A 302 -14.75 30.55 -27.49
CA THR A 302 -13.32 30.70 -27.81
C THR A 302 -12.48 29.53 -27.28
N LEU A 303 -12.73 29.07 -26.04
CA LEU A 303 -12.03 27.92 -25.45
C LEU A 303 -12.37 26.60 -26.16
N SER A 304 -13.62 26.42 -26.58
CA SER A 304 -14.04 25.25 -27.36
C SER A 304 -13.34 25.21 -28.73
N LEU A 305 -13.28 26.34 -29.43
CA LEU A 305 -12.57 26.45 -30.71
C LEU A 305 -11.07 26.20 -30.55
N LEU A 306 -10.45 26.75 -29.49
CA LEU A 306 -9.03 26.53 -29.20
C LEU A 306 -8.73 25.05 -28.91
N SER A 307 -9.59 24.40 -28.11
CA SER A 307 -9.50 22.97 -27.80
C SER A 307 -9.62 22.10 -29.05
N ALA A 308 -10.54 22.43 -29.96
CA ALA A 308 -10.69 21.73 -31.23
C ALA A 308 -9.42 21.84 -32.10
N ILE A 309 -8.86 23.05 -32.25
CA ILE A 309 -7.63 23.29 -33.03
C ILE A 309 -6.44 22.53 -32.44
N ILE A 310 -6.24 22.59 -31.12
CA ILE A 310 -5.14 21.88 -30.43
C ILE A 310 -5.28 20.38 -30.63
N SER A 311 -6.49 19.85 -30.51
CA SER A 311 -6.74 18.42 -30.65
C SER A 311 -6.53 17.91 -32.07
N LEU A 312 -6.95 18.69 -33.09
CA LEU A 312 -6.67 18.41 -34.49
C LEU A 312 -5.15 18.35 -34.77
N ARG A 313 -4.38 19.29 -34.19
CA ARG A 313 -2.91 19.26 -34.30
C ARG A 313 -2.31 18.03 -33.64
N LEU A 314 -2.77 17.65 -32.44
CA LEU A 314 -2.30 16.46 -31.74
C LEU A 314 -2.62 15.16 -32.51
N LEU A 315 -3.79 15.06 -33.13
CA LEU A 315 -4.17 13.93 -33.97
C LEU A 315 -3.29 13.83 -35.21
N ALA A 316 -3.08 14.95 -35.91
CA ALA A 316 -2.19 15.02 -37.07
C ALA A 316 -0.75 14.65 -36.71
N GLU A 317 -0.23 15.13 -35.58
CA GLU A 317 1.09 14.77 -35.08
C GLU A 317 1.20 13.28 -34.75
N ARG A 318 0.18 12.70 -34.10
CA ARG A 318 0.16 11.25 -33.79
C ARG A 318 0.19 10.41 -35.06
N ALA A 319 -0.60 10.77 -36.07
CA ALA A 319 -0.60 10.10 -37.37
C ALA A 319 0.78 10.19 -38.04
N ARG A 320 1.40 11.38 -38.05
CA ARG A 320 2.77 11.59 -38.56
C ARG A 320 3.79 10.75 -37.80
N ARG A 321 3.74 10.72 -36.47
CA ARG A 321 4.63 9.89 -35.64
C ARG A 321 4.50 8.40 -35.98
N LYS A 322 3.29 7.91 -36.25
CA LYS A 322 3.08 6.52 -36.64
C LYS A 322 3.75 6.22 -37.99
N LEU A 323 3.54 7.07 -39.00
CA LEU A 323 4.17 6.93 -40.32
C LEU A 323 5.70 6.95 -40.22
N ARG A 324 6.26 7.87 -39.43
CA ARG A 324 7.70 7.96 -39.19
C ARG A 324 8.28 6.71 -38.53
N ARG A 325 7.57 6.13 -37.56
CA ARG A 325 7.98 4.87 -36.93
C ARG A 325 7.99 3.70 -37.92
N HIS A 326 6.98 3.60 -38.78
CA HIS A 326 6.97 2.58 -39.83
C HIS A 326 8.15 2.76 -40.79
N PHE A 327 8.43 4.00 -41.18
CA PHE A 327 9.59 4.33 -42.02
C PHE A 327 10.91 3.91 -41.38
N GLU A 328 11.15 4.30 -40.13
CA GLU A 328 12.40 3.96 -39.41
C GLU A 328 12.60 2.46 -39.27
N ASN A 329 11.53 1.71 -38.99
CA ASN A 329 11.62 0.25 -38.84
C ASN A 329 11.89 -0.47 -40.17
N GLU A 330 11.40 0.07 -41.29
CA GLU A 330 11.55 -0.51 -42.62
C GLU A 330 12.81 -0.01 -43.34
N LEU A 331 13.46 1.05 -42.84
CA LEU A 331 14.61 1.67 -43.50
C LEU A 331 15.81 0.71 -43.63
N PRO A 332 16.24 -0.04 -42.59
CA PRO A 332 17.42 -0.92 -42.69
C PRO A 332 17.25 -2.01 -43.74
N SER A 333 16.09 -2.68 -43.75
CA SER A 333 15.79 -3.72 -44.74
C SER A 333 15.72 -3.18 -46.16
N SER A 334 15.18 -1.97 -46.33
CA SER A 334 15.14 -1.26 -47.62
C SER A 334 16.54 -0.93 -48.13
N LEU A 335 17.44 -0.44 -47.26
CA LEU A 335 18.83 -0.16 -47.61
C LEU A 335 19.60 -1.41 -47.99
N ARG A 336 19.36 -2.56 -47.33
CA ARG A 336 19.96 -3.86 -47.70
C ARG A 336 19.51 -4.33 -49.09
N LEU A 337 18.24 -4.15 -49.44
CA LEU A 337 17.72 -4.49 -50.78
C LEU A 337 18.36 -3.63 -51.86
N ILE A 338 18.51 -2.32 -51.61
CA ILE A 338 19.19 -1.42 -52.56
C ILE A 338 20.68 -1.78 -52.64
N ALA A 339 21.32 -2.10 -51.52
CA ALA A 339 22.72 -2.53 -51.48
C ALA A 339 22.96 -3.83 -52.27
N SER A 340 22.06 -4.81 -52.18
CA SER A 340 22.18 -6.07 -52.93
C SER A 340 21.99 -5.86 -54.43
N SER A 341 21.06 -5.01 -54.84
CA SER A 341 20.90 -4.60 -56.24
C SER A 341 22.15 -3.90 -56.78
N LEU A 342 22.75 -2.99 -56.00
CA LEU A 342 24.02 -2.34 -56.36
C LEU A 342 25.17 -3.36 -56.46
N ALA A 343 25.23 -4.32 -55.55
CA ALA A 343 26.24 -5.38 -55.58
C ALA A 343 26.07 -6.32 -56.80
N ALA A 344 24.84 -6.49 -57.28
CA ALA A 344 24.53 -7.20 -58.52
C ALA A 344 24.87 -6.39 -59.81
N GLY A 345 25.41 -5.18 -59.66
CA GLY A 345 25.87 -4.35 -60.77
C GLY A 345 24.86 -3.33 -61.29
N LEU A 346 23.69 -3.18 -60.65
CA LEU A 346 22.75 -2.12 -60.97
C LEU A 346 23.33 -0.75 -60.58
N SER A 347 23.03 0.28 -61.37
CA SER A 347 23.30 1.66 -60.95
C SER A 347 22.39 2.05 -59.78
N PHE A 348 22.79 3.05 -58.99
CA PHE A 348 21.99 3.51 -57.84
C PHE A 348 20.56 3.89 -58.23
N LEU A 349 20.38 4.60 -59.35
CA LEU A 349 19.05 4.97 -59.83
C LEU A 349 18.21 3.77 -60.25
N GLN A 350 18.80 2.75 -60.88
CA GLN A 350 18.10 1.52 -61.24
C GLN A 350 17.73 0.68 -60.01
N ALA A 351 18.63 0.60 -59.03
CA ALA A 351 18.35 -0.09 -57.77
C ALA A 351 17.23 0.61 -56.99
N LEU A 352 17.24 1.95 -56.94
CA LEU A 352 16.19 2.75 -56.31
C LEU A 352 14.85 2.62 -57.04
N ASP A 353 14.86 2.63 -58.38
CA ASP A 353 13.67 2.43 -59.21
C ASP A 353 13.05 1.05 -58.97
N SER A 354 13.86 -0.02 -59.03
CA SER A 354 13.42 -1.39 -58.75
C SER A 354 12.82 -1.54 -57.36
N PHE A 355 13.49 -1.04 -56.31
CA PHE A 355 12.95 -1.06 -54.95
C PHE A 355 11.64 -0.26 -54.83
N SER A 356 11.59 0.90 -55.49
CA SER A 356 10.42 1.78 -55.44
C SER A 356 9.23 1.25 -56.23
N ALA A 357 9.43 0.36 -57.21
CA ALA A 357 8.37 -0.23 -58.02
C ALA A 357 7.61 -1.34 -57.26
N ASP A 358 8.33 -2.21 -56.55
CA ASP A 358 7.76 -3.41 -55.91
C ASP A 358 7.15 -3.17 -54.51
N GLY A 359 7.44 -2.02 -53.88
CA GLY A 359 7.11 -1.81 -52.46
C GLY A 359 5.74 -1.15 -52.19
N ASN A 360 4.93 -1.81 -51.35
CA ASN A 360 3.80 -1.18 -50.62
C ASN A 360 4.23 -0.49 -49.30
N SER A 361 5.54 -0.50 -49.01
CA SER A 361 6.13 0.00 -47.76
C SER A 361 6.12 1.53 -47.67
N GLN A 362 6.25 2.07 -46.46
CA GLN A 362 6.33 3.52 -46.28
C GLN A 362 7.60 4.09 -46.94
N VAL A 363 8.71 3.34 -46.85
CA VAL A 363 10.00 3.73 -47.41
C VAL A 363 9.95 3.77 -48.94
N ALA A 364 9.34 2.77 -49.58
CA ALA A 364 9.21 2.73 -51.04
C ALA A 364 8.41 3.93 -51.57
N ARG A 365 7.35 4.36 -50.89
CA ARG A 365 6.58 5.55 -51.31
C ARG A 365 7.38 6.85 -51.25
N GLU A 366 8.14 7.05 -50.17
CA GLU A 366 8.98 8.25 -50.05
C GLU A 366 10.17 8.23 -51.01
N PHE A 367 10.77 7.05 -51.24
CA PHE A 367 11.86 6.90 -52.21
C PHE A 367 11.37 7.02 -53.65
N ARG A 368 10.15 6.56 -53.97
CA ARG A 368 9.51 6.82 -55.27
C ARG A 368 9.32 8.32 -55.51
N ARG A 369 8.93 9.06 -54.47
CA ARG A 369 8.82 10.53 -54.55
C ARG A 369 10.18 11.19 -54.78
N ALA A 370 11.21 10.75 -54.05
CA ALA A 370 12.58 11.24 -54.28
C ALA A 370 13.08 10.89 -55.69
N LEU A 371 12.78 9.70 -56.20
CA LEU A 371 13.13 9.29 -57.56
C LEU A 371 12.46 10.20 -58.61
N SER A 372 11.18 10.54 -58.44
CA SER A 372 10.51 11.51 -59.32
C SER A 372 11.17 12.89 -59.25
N GLU A 373 11.57 13.36 -58.06
CA GLU A 373 12.30 14.63 -57.91
C GLU A 373 13.68 14.59 -58.60
N ILE A 374 14.38 13.46 -58.54
CA ILE A 374 15.65 13.24 -59.24
C ILE A 374 15.46 13.24 -60.76
N GLN A 375 14.42 12.57 -61.25
CA GLN A 375 14.08 12.55 -62.69
C GLN A 375 13.70 13.94 -63.21
N MET A 376 13.18 14.82 -62.34
CA MET A 376 12.92 16.24 -62.64
C MET A 376 14.17 17.13 -62.53
N GLY A 377 15.35 16.56 -62.31
CA GLY A 377 16.63 17.27 -62.27
C GLY A 377 17.11 17.68 -60.87
N SER A 378 16.45 17.24 -59.79
CA SER A 378 16.95 17.47 -58.43
C SER A 378 18.20 16.63 -58.16
N PRO A 379 19.26 17.16 -57.51
CA PRO A 379 20.38 16.36 -57.05
C PRO A 379 19.93 15.23 -56.12
N VAL A 380 20.53 14.05 -56.26
CA VAL A 380 20.18 12.85 -55.46
C VAL A 380 20.29 13.13 -53.95
N GLU A 381 21.35 13.82 -53.53
CA GLU A 381 21.60 14.21 -52.15
C GLU A 381 20.46 15.06 -51.59
N LYS A 382 19.96 16.01 -52.40
CA LYS A 382 18.89 16.91 -52.02
C LYS A 382 17.56 16.15 -51.91
N ALA A 383 17.20 15.36 -52.92
CA ALA A 383 15.96 14.60 -52.92
C ALA A 383 15.88 13.60 -51.76
N LEU A 384 16.97 12.89 -51.44
CA LEU A 384 17.02 11.99 -50.29
C LEU A 384 17.10 12.75 -48.96
N GLY A 385 17.78 13.90 -48.92
CA GLY A 385 17.77 14.80 -47.76
C GLY A 385 16.37 15.32 -47.43
N ASP A 386 15.59 15.70 -48.43
CA ASP A 386 14.21 16.14 -48.29
C ASP A 386 13.30 15.02 -47.74
N VAL A 387 13.56 13.75 -48.11
CA VAL A 387 12.91 12.59 -47.47
C VAL A 387 13.29 12.49 -46.00
N ALA A 388 14.57 12.65 -45.68
CA ALA A 388 15.07 12.57 -44.31
C ALA A 388 14.47 13.66 -43.41
N ASP A 389 14.31 14.87 -43.92
CA ASP A 389 13.65 15.98 -43.21
C ASP A 389 12.14 15.76 -43.06
N ARG A 390 11.46 15.31 -44.12
CA ARG A 390 10.01 15.02 -44.10
C ARG A 390 9.67 13.91 -43.11
N MET A 391 10.49 12.86 -43.09
CA MET A 391 10.34 11.72 -42.17
C MET A 391 10.97 11.97 -40.79
N GLN A 392 11.68 13.09 -40.61
CA GLN A 392 12.45 13.39 -39.39
C GLN A 392 13.34 12.21 -38.97
N SER A 393 14.03 11.61 -39.96
CA SER A 393 14.88 10.45 -39.76
C SER A 393 16.34 10.85 -39.67
N GLU A 394 16.93 10.76 -38.48
CA GLU A 394 18.36 10.99 -38.28
C GLU A 394 19.20 9.90 -38.96
N ASP A 395 18.72 8.66 -38.91
CA ASP A 395 19.40 7.51 -39.51
C ASP A 395 19.49 7.67 -41.04
N LEU A 396 18.43 8.16 -41.71
CA LEU A 396 18.51 8.48 -43.14
C LEU A 396 19.40 9.69 -43.43
N LYS A 397 19.40 10.74 -42.59
CA LYS A 397 20.33 11.89 -42.78
C LYS A 397 21.78 11.44 -42.80
N TRP A 398 22.15 10.54 -41.89
CA TRP A 398 23.48 9.93 -41.87
C TRP A 398 23.78 9.13 -43.12
N VAL A 399 22.82 8.33 -43.60
CA VAL A 399 22.97 7.56 -44.85
C VAL A 399 23.18 8.47 -46.05
N VAL A 400 22.42 9.57 -46.17
CA VAL A 400 22.56 10.55 -47.25
C VAL A 400 23.92 11.24 -47.22
N PHE A 401 24.41 11.60 -46.03
CA PHE A 401 25.73 12.18 -45.84
C PHE A 401 26.86 11.18 -46.19
N ALA A 402 26.74 9.94 -45.75
CA ALA A 402 27.70 8.89 -46.10
C ALA A 402 27.69 8.60 -47.62
N PHE A 403 26.51 8.62 -48.24
CA PHE A 403 26.33 8.49 -49.68
C PHE A 403 27.02 9.62 -50.46
N SER A 404 26.86 10.88 -50.03
CA SER A 404 27.46 12.02 -50.73
C SER A 404 28.99 11.96 -50.70
N ILE A 405 29.58 11.64 -49.53
CA ILE A 405 31.03 11.45 -49.40
C ILE A 405 31.50 10.30 -50.30
N GLN A 406 30.81 9.16 -50.27
CA GLN A 406 31.22 7.99 -51.04
C GLN A 406 31.16 8.23 -52.55
N ARG A 407 30.20 9.03 -53.02
CA ARG A 407 30.08 9.41 -54.43
C ARG A 407 31.20 10.33 -54.88
N GLU A 408 31.68 11.22 -54.00
CA GLU A 408 32.82 12.11 -54.29
C GLU A 408 34.16 11.37 -54.28
N VAL A 409 34.35 10.43 -53.35
CA VAL A 409 35.61 9.67 -53.18
C VAL A 409 35.69 8.44 -54.11
N GLY A 410 34.56 8.01 -54.69
CA GLY A 410 34.51 6.96 -55.72
C GLY A 410 34.54 5.51 -55.20
N GLY A 411 34.06 5.26 -53.97
CA GLY A 411 34.06 3.92 -53.38
C GLY A 411 32.78 3.10 -53.62
N GLY A 412 32.74 1.87 -53.10
CA GLY A 412 31.60 0.96 -53.28
C GLY A 412 30.34 1.39 -52.53
N LEU A 413 29.34 1.93 -53.24
CA LEU A 413 28.04 2.34 -52.70
C LEU A 413 27.28 1.19 -52.02
N ALA A 414 27.39 -0.03 -52.57
CA ALA A 414 26.79 -1.21 -51.95
C ALA A 414 27.31 -1.42 -50.51
N LYS A 415 28.62 -1.26 -50.29
CA LYS A 415 29.25 -1.44 -48.97
C LYS A 415 28.77 -0.38 -47.97
N ILE A 416 28.68 0.89 -48.37
CA ILE A 416 28.26 1.95 -47.43
C ILE A 416 26.79 1.81 -47.03
N LEU A 417 25.91 1.43 -47.95
CA LEU A 417 24.50 1.18 -47.62
C LEU A 417 24.33 -0.06 -46.72
N GLN A 418 25.10 -1.12 -46.98
CA GLN A 418 25.12 -2.34 -46.16
C GLN A 418 25.57 -2.04 -44.72
N THR A 419 26.72 -1.37 -44.56
CA THR A 419 27.24 -0.99 -43.24
C THR A 419 26.32 -0.02 -42.51
N SER A 420 25.65 0.90 -43.24
CA SER A 420 24.67 1.80 -42.63
C SER A 420 23.45 1.04 -42.13
N ALA A 421 22.92 0.08 -42.91
CA ALA A 421 21.80 -0.76 -42.48
C ALA A 421 22.13 -1.57 -41.22
N GLU A 422 23.31 -2.20 -41.18
CA GLU A 422 23.81 -2.93 -40.00
C GLU A 422 23.95 -2.02 -38.78
N THR A 423 24.46 -0.79 -38.97
CA THR A 423 24.59 0.18 -37.89
C THR A 423 23.24 0.61 -37.34
N ILE A 424 22.24 0.84 -38.20
CA ILE A 424 20.88 1.21 -37.77
C ILE A 424 20.23 0.07 -36.98
N ASP A 425 20.38 -1.18 -37.44
CA ASP A 425 19.87 -2.36 -36.71
C ASP A 425 20.53 -2.50 -35.33
N ASN A 426 21.87 -2.37 -35.25
CA ASN A 426 22.59 -2.41 -33.99
C ASN A 426 22.11 -1.32 -33.02
N ARG A 427 21.90 -0.08 -33.51
CA ARG A 427 21.32 1.01 -32.70
C ARG A 427 19.88 0.73 -32.29
N SER A 428 19.07 0.14 -33.15
CA SER A 428 17.68 -0.24 -32.85
C SER A 428 17.61 -1.30 -31.76
N SER A 429 18.41 -2.36 -31.87
CA SER A 429 18.54 -3.44 -30.88
C SER A 429 19.00 -2.91 -29.53
N LEU A 430 20.04 -2.05 -29.51
CA LEU A 430 20.53 -1.41 -28.28
C LEU A 430 19.44 -0.53 -27.63
N ARG A 431 18.70 0.27 -28.42
CA ARG A 431 17.57 1.07 -27.92
C ARG A 431 16.48 0.18 -27.33
N GLN A 432 16.22 -0.98 -27.92
CA GLN A 432 15.23 -1.93 -27.43
C GLN A 432 15.68 -2.63 -26.15
N GLU A 433 16.97 -2.96 -26.02
CA GLU A 433 17.56 -3.52 -24.81
C GLU A 433 17.50 -2.51 -23.65
N ILE A 434 17.93 -1.27 -23.87
CA ILE A 434 17.83 -0.17 -22.91
C ILE A 434 16.38 0.03 -22.47
N ARG A 435 15.44 0.02 -23.43
CA ARG A 435 14.01 0.16 -23.15
C ARG A 435 13.47 -1.00 -22.32
N THR A 436 13.93 -2.23 -22.57
CA THR A 436 13.50 -3.43 -21.84
C THR A 436 14.01 -3.40 -20.40
N LEU A 437 15.30 -3.09 -20.21
CA LEU A 437 15.93 -2.92 -18.90
C LEU A 437 15.29 -1.78 -18.09
N SER A 438 15.02 -0.64 -18.72
CA SER A 438 14.32 0.50 -18.11
C SER A 438 12.88 0.14 -17.72
N THR A 439 12.20 -0.73 -18.50
CA THR A 439 10.81 -1.13 -18.22
C THR A 439 10.72 -2.00 -16.96
N GLU A 440 11.67 -2.91 -16.72
CA GLU A 440 11.74 -3.68 -15.48
C GLU A 440 11.93 -2.77 -14.25
N GLY A 441 12.85 -1.81 -14.35
CA GLY A 441 13.08 -0.81 -13.30
C GLY A 441 11.86 0.08 -13.05
N ARG A 442 11.15 0.49 -14.12
CA ARG A 442 9.91 1.28 -14.02
C ARG A 442 8.82 0.51 -13.29
N ILE A 443 8.54 -0.74 -13.67
CA ILE A 443 7.49 -1.55 -13.03
C ILE A 443 7.80 -1.77 -11.55
N SER A 444 9.05 -2.07 -11.22
CA SER A 444 9.48 -2.19 -9.81
C SER A 444 9.26 -0.89 -9.03
N SER A 445 9.57 0.26 -9.64
CA SER A 445 9.36 1.56 -9.01
C SER A 445 7.88 1.90 -8.77
N TYR A 446 7.00 1.52 -9.70
CA TYR A 446 5.56 1.69 -9.52
C TYR A 446 5.01 0.84 -8.37
N ILE A 447 5.45 -0.42 -8.26
CA ILE A 447 5.06 -1.31 -7.17
C ILE A 447 5.53 -0.75 -5.82
N LEU A 448 6.78 -0.30 -5.75
CA LEU A 448 7.35 0.27 -4.52
C LEU A 448 6.61 1.53 -4.07
N MET A 449 6.20 2.37 -5.01
CA MET A 449 5.47 3.60 -4.71
C MET A 449 3.99 3.37 -4.36
N LEU A 450 3.38 2.30 -4.88
CA LEU A 450 1.99 1.93 -4.57
C LEU A 450 1.84 1.27 -3.19
N LEU A 451 2.93 0.73 -2.64
CA LEU A 451 2.90 -0.06 -1.41
C LEU A 451 2.47 0.76 -0.17
N PRO A 452 3.02 1.95 0.13
CA PRO A 452 2.58 2.73 1.29
C PRO A 452 1.10 3.17 1.23
N PRO A 453 0.58 3.71 0.11
CA PRO A 453 -0.85 3.97 -0.04
C PRO A 453 -1.70 2.70 0.05
N GLY A 454 -1.21 1.58 -0.47
CA GLY A 454 -1.89 0.29 -0.41
C GLY A 454 -2.05 -0.20 1.04
N ILE A 455 -0.98 -0.11 1.84
CA ILE A 455 -1.03 -0.44 3.28
C ILE A 455 -1.96 0.53 4.01
N PHE A 456 -1.88 1.83 3.69
CA PHE A 456 -2.75 2.84 4.30
C PHE A 456 -4.24 2.54 4.04
N LEU A 457 -4.61 2.23 2.79
CA LEU A 457 -5.98 1.82 2.42
C LEU A 457 -6.41 0.52 3.12
N PHE A 458 -5.51 -0.46 3.21
CA PHE A 458 -5.78 -1.72 3.89
C PHE A 458 -6.05 -1.52 5.39
N LEU A 459 -5.24 -0.69 6.06
CA LEU A 459 -5.45 -0.32 7.45
C LEU A 459 -6.74 0.48 7.64
N LEU A 460 -7.08 1.36 6.70
CA LEU A 460 -8.34 2.11 6.72
C LEU A 460 -9.56 1.18 6.63
N ALA A 461 -9.46 0.07 5.90
CA ALA A 461 -10.51 -0.94 5.80
C ALA A 461 -10.60 -1.86 7.02
N THR A 462 -9.47 -2.21 7.65
CA THR A 462 -9.42 -3.25 8.70
C THR A 462 -9.42 -2.68 10.13
N LYS A 463 -8.83 -1.50 10.32
CA LYS A 463 -8.60 -0.85 11.63
C LYS A 463 -8.92 0.64 11.54
N ARG A 464 -10.21 0.95 11.30
CA ARG A 464 -10.69 2.32 11.05
C ARG A 464 -10.42 3.28 12.21
N GLU A 465 -10.53 2.79 13.44
CA GLU A 465 -10.29 3.56 14.68
C GLU A 465 -8.79 3.92 14.88
N PHE A 466 -7.88 3.12 14.34
CA PHE A 466 -6.45 3.45 14.34
C PHE A 466 -6.11 4.55 13.34
N ILE A 467 -6.75 4.52 12.16
CA ILE A 467 -6.52 5.53 11.12
C ILE A 467 -7.18 6.86 11.47
N SER A 468 -8.29 6.87 12.23
CA SER A 468 -8.97 8.12 12.63
C SER A 468 -8.08 9.05 13.47
N LEU A 469 -7.12 8.51 14.23
CA LEU A 469 -6.11 9.30 14.95
C LEU A 469 -5.32 10.24 14.02
N PHE A 470 -5.04 9.84 12.78
CA PHE A 470 -4.30 10.68 11.82
C PHE A 470 -5.08 11.93 11.37
N TRP A 471 -6.41 11.93 11.51
CA TRP A 471 -7.28 13.04 11.10
C TRP A 471 -7.70 13.91 12.29
N VAL A 472 -7.79 13.34 13.49
CA VAL A 472 -8.23 14.03 14.71
C VAL A 472 -7.07 14.69 15.44
N GLU A 473 -5.93 14.01 15.56
CA GLU A 473 -4.77 14.52 16.31
C GLU A 473 -3.88 15.43 15.47
N SER A 474 -3.45 16.55 16.06
CA SER A 474 -2.57 17.54 15.39
C SER A 474 -1.21 16.92 14.99
N ILE A 475 -0.69 16.00 15.80
CA ILE A 475 0.53 15.23 15.50
C ILE A 475 0.32 14.27 14.34
N GLY A 476 -0.86 13.63 14.27
CA GLY A 476 -1.24 12.72 13.21
C GLY A 476 -1.29 13.40 11.84
N GLN A 477 -1.88 14.60 11.78
CA GLN A 477 -1.93 15.43 10.58
C GLN A 477 -0.52 15.84 10.12
N GLY A 478 0.36 16.22 11.05
CA GLY A 478 1.76 16.56 10.75
C GLY A 478 2.54 15.40 10.14
N LEU A 479 2.39 14.19 10.68
CA LEU A 479 2.99 12.97 10.13
C LEU A 479 2.48 12.64 8.72
N LEU A 480 1.19 12.85 8.46
CA LEU A 480 0.57 12.60 7.16
C LEU A 480 1.16 13.53 6.08
N VAL A 481 1.31 14.82 6.40
CA VAL A 481 1.98 15.80 5.52
C VAL A 481 3.43 15.42 5.25
N LEU A 482 4.16 14.98 6.27
CA LEU A 482 5.55 14.52 6.13
C LEU A 482 5.66 13.30 5.20
N VAL A 483 4.77 12.31 5.34
CA VAL A 483 4.74 11.12 4.48
C VAL A 483 4.45 11.48 3.03
N ILE A 484 3.47 12.36 2.78
CA ILE A 484 3.15 12.83 1.43
C ILE A 484 4.34 13.57 0.81
N MET A 485 5.02 14.41 1.60
CA MET A 485 6.20 15.16 1.17
C MET A 485 7.35 14.22 0.79
N LEU A 486 7.65 13.22 1.63
CA LEU A 486 8.68 12.21 1.35
C LEU A 486 8.32 11.34 0.13
N MET A 487 7.06 10.95 -0.03
CA MET A 487 6.59 10.25 -1.23
C MET A 487 6.76 11.08 -2.49
N GLY A 488 6.46 12.40 -2.42
CA GLY A 488 6.69 13.32 -3.52
C GLY A 488 8.16 13.42 -3.90
N LEU A 489 9.05 13.55 -2.91
CA LEU A 489 10.51 13.54 -3.11
C LEU A 489 11.01 12.24 -3.72
N ALA A 490 10.56 11.09 -3.20
CA ALA A 490 10.90 9.77 -3.71
C ALA A 490 10.48 9.61 -5.18
N TRP A 491 9.28 10.07 -5.54
CA TRP A 491 8.80 10.05 -6.92
C TRP A 491 9.64 10.90 -7.87
N ILE A 492 10.00 12.12 -7.45
CA ILE A 492 10.86 13.00 -8.24
C ILE A 492 12.23 12.35 -8.47
N TRP A 493 12.81 11.77 -7.40
CA TRP A 493 14.08 11.05 -7.46
C TRP A 493 14.03 9.87 -8.43
N ILE A 494 13.02 9.01 -8.29
CA ILE A 494 12.82 7.84 -9.16
C ILE A 494 12.64 8.28 -10.61
N ARG A 495 11.81 9.30 -10.88
CA ARG A 495 11.60 9.81 -12.24
C ARG A 495 12.88 10.34 -12.86
N ARG A 496 13.74 11.01 -12.09
CA ARG A 496 15.04 11.49 -12.60
C ARG A 496 15.98 10.33 -12.95
N LEU A 497 16.09 9.33 -12.07
CA LEU A 497 16.93 8.16 -12.32
C LEU A 497 16.48 7.37 -13.56
N VAL A 498 15.17 7.18 -13.73
CA VAL A 498 14.60 6.45 -14.86
C VAL A 498 14.72 7.21 -16.18
N ASN A 499 14.64 8.53 -16.17
CA ASN A 499 14.79 9.37 -17.36
C ASN A 499 16.24 9.55 -17.79
N LEU A 500 17.22 9.37 -16.89
CA LEU A 500 18.64 9.39 -17.26
C LEU A 500 19.09 8.09 -17.94
N ALA A 501 18.37 6.99 -17.68
CA ALA A 501 18.67 5.66 -18.22
C ALA A 501 17.89 5.31 -19.51
N ALA A 502 17.01 6.20 -19.99
CA ALA A 502 16.18 6.02 -21.18
C ALA A 502 16.48 7.11 -22.19
#